data_AF-A0A8C2GMN0-F1
#
_entry.id   AF-A0A8C2GMN0-F1
#
_cell.length_a   1.000
_cell.length_b   1.000
_cell.length_c   1.000
_cell.angle_alpha   90.00
_cell.angle_beta   90.00
_cell.angle_gamma   90.00
#
_symmetry.space_group_name_H-M   'P 1'
#
loop_
_entity.id
_entity.type
_entity.pdbx_description
1 polymer ?
#
loop_
_entity_poly.entity_id
_entity_poly.type
_entity_poly.pdbx_seq_one_letter_code
_entity_poly.pdbx_strand_id
1 'polypeptide(L)'
;REVHVLINFLFGQAKLAIWLSRKKQEIMKWNGWGYSDSRFLFNKKGQAEFTGKRYRLSGLILPSLKDWFEGTFGANLQHRSPATPSLNLSAVAPPHLNQPFVEDLKAAGLSVSHDPEDRVFRAHGHCLHEVFALREGRIGRVPDVVVWPSCHNDVEKIVELACKHNVCLIPYGGGTSVSSALECPREETRSIVSLDTSQMNRILWIDEKNLTAHVEAGIIGQDLERQVRHPHTTITISLLTKELPAASSVFGFNLYIVCVCDRGMCVRMQTGFLLGHVSCSLGTLGVVTEVTLKIRPIPEYQKYGSVVFPNFQQGVACLREVARQRCAPASIRLMDNEQFQFGHALKPQVSSIFTSFLDGLKKFYITKFKGFDPHHLCVATLLFEGDRGKVLQHEKQVYDIAAKFGGLAAGEDNGQRGYMLTFVIAYLRDLGMDYYVIGESFETSVPWDRVLDLCRNVKERIVRECKERGVQFPPLSTCRYTHTHTHTHRHTHTDTDTRTYTPSQRQALDRKHVNVPKKIP
;
A
#
# COMPACT_ATOMS: atom_id res chain seq x y z
N ARG A 1 8.51 3.52 -5.02
CA ARG A 1 9.71 2.84 -5.58
C ARG A 1 10.02 1.48 -4.91
N GLU A 2 9.30 1.07 -3.86
CA GLU A 2 9.07 -0.36 -3.59
C GLU A 2 8.58 -1.08 -4.85
N VAL A 3 7.71 -0.44 -5.62
CA VAL A 3 7.20 -0.95 -6.90
C VAL A 3 8.30 -1.24 -7.95
N HIS A 4 9.42 -0.50 -7.99
CA HIS A 4 10.45 -0.55 -9.04
C HIS A 4 11.31 -1.84 -9.03
N VAL A 5 11.74 -2.28 -7.85
CA VAL A 5 12.52 -3.53 -7.63
C VAL A 5 11.74 -4.79 -7.98
N LEU A 6 10.44 -4.66 -8.02
CA LEU A 6 9.60 -5.70 -7.47
C LEU A 6 8.69 -6.18 -8.64
N ILE A 7 8.48 -5.37 -9.67
CA ILE A 7 7.92 -5.81 -10.97
C ILE A 7 8.95 -6.55 -11.82
N ASN A 8 10.19 -6.06 -11.93
CA ASN A 8 11.19 -6.69 -12.81
C ASN A 8 11.68 -8.06 -12.32
N PHE A 9 11.63 -8.25 -11.00
CA PHE A 9 12.03 -9.50 -10.39
C PHE A 9 10.89 -10.52 -10.43
N LEU A 10 9.63 -10.11 -10.25
CA LEU A 10 8.52 -11.06 -10.14
C LEU A 10 8.07 -11.66 -11.46
N PHE A 11 7.86 -10.83 -12.47
CA PHE A 11 7.30 -11.30 -13.73
C PHE A 11 8.46 -11.85 -14.57
N GLY A 12 8.43 -13.14 -14.90
CA GLY A 12 9.23 -13.67 -16.01
C GLY A 12 8.96 -12.87 -17.28
N GLN A 13 9.63 -13.18 -18.40
CA GLN A 13 9.37 -12.57 -19.71
C GLN A 13 7.93 -12.80 -20.27
N ALA A 14 6.93 -13.04 -19.42
CA ALA A 14 5.54 -13.01 -19.79
C ALA A 14 5.15 -11.59 -20.21
N LYS A 15 5.00 -11.41 -21.53
CA LYS A 15 4.19 -10.36 -22.14
C LYS A 15 2.77 -10.47 -21.60
N LEU A 16 2.47 -9.86 -20.45
CA LEU A 16 1.10 -9.52 -20.11
C LEU A 16 1.00 -8.01 -20.14
N ALA A 17 0.33 -7.48 -21.17
CA ALA A 17 -0.27 -6.17 -21.05
C ALA A 17 -1.39 -6.32 -20.00
N ILE A 18 -1.10 -5.97 -18.74
CA ILE A 18 -2.09 -6.00 -17.66
C ILE A 18 -2.86 -4.69 -17.71
N TRP A 19 -3.53 -4.45 -18.83
CA TRP A 19 -4.63 -3.50 -18.82
C TRP A 19 -5.60 -4.02 -17.77
N LEU A 20 -5.98 -3.16 -16.81
CA LEU A 20 -7.11 -3.47 -15.95
C LEU A 20 -8.33 -3.58 -16.88
N SER A 21 -8.67 -4.82 -17.26
CA SER A 21 -9.89 -5.13 -17.98
C SER A 21 -11.04 -4.45 -17.25
N ARG A 22 -12.02 -3.93 -18.00
CA ARG A 22 -13.25 -3.41 -17.39
C ARG A 22 -13.90 -4.49 -16.52
N LYS A 23 -13.84 -5.74 -16.98
CA LYS A 23 -14.22 -6.96 -16.23
C LYS A 23 -13.03 -7.48 -15.41
N LYS A 24 -12.80 -6.87 -14.25
CA LYS A 24 -11.65 -7.18 -13.40
C LYS A 24 -11.66 -8.63 -12.87
N GLN A 25 -12.84 -9.19 -12.65
CA GLN A 25 -13.07 -10.56 -12.19
C GLN A 25 -12.54 -11.65 -13.13
N GLU A 26 -12.30 -11.33 -14.42
CA GLU A 26 -11.69 -12.28 -15.36
C GLU A 26 -10.22 -12.56 -15.04
N ILE A 27 -9.54 -11.63 -14.35
CA ILE A 27 -8.10 -11.70 -14.05
C ILE A 27 -7.79 -11.64 -12.54
N MET A 28 -8.67 -11.04 -11.74
CA MET A 28 -8.51 -10.82 -10.31
C MET A 28 -9.58 -11.55 -9.51
N LYS A 29 -9.24 -11.91 -8.26
CA LYS A 29 -10.20 -12.50 -7.33
C LYS A 29 -11.26 -11.48 -6.96
N TRP A 30 -12.52 -11.87 -7.02
CA TRP A 30 -13.64 -11.03 -6.60
C TRP A 30 -13.81 -10.96 -5.08
N ASN A 31 -13.24 -11.93 -4.34
CA ASN A 31 -13.43 -12.13 -2.89
C ASN A 31 -12.13 -12.19 -2.09
N GLY A 32 -11.04 -11.62 -2.60
CA GLY A 32 -9.72 -11.73 -1.99
C GLY A 32 -8.67 -10.89 -2.69
N TRP A 33 -7.40 -11.05 -2.28
CA TRP A 33 -6.32 -10.26 -2.85
C TRP A 33 -5.78 -10.82 -4.17
N GLY A 34 -5.59 -9.91 -5.14
CA GLY A 34 -4.75 -10.09 -6.31
C GLY A 34 -5.32 -11.00 -7.41
N TYR A 35 -4.41 -11.50 -8.27
CA TYR A 35 -4.77 -12.32 -9.44
C TYR A 35 -5.38 -13.68 -9.08
N SER A 36 -6.34 -14.13 -9.88
CA SER A 36 -7.05 -15.40 -9.70
C SER A 36 -6.16 -16.65 -9.82
N ASP A 37 -5.06 -16.55 -10.56
CA ASP A 37 -4.08 -17.62 -10.75
C ASP A 37 -3.06 -17.77 -9.60
N SER A 38 -3.09 -16.85 -8.63
CA SER A 38 -2.07 -16.72 -7.59
C SER A 38 -2.71 -16.85 -6.20
N ARG A 39 -2.37 -17.91 -5.46
CA ARG A 39 -2.79 -18.13 -4.08
C ARG A 39 -1.84 -19.07 -3.35
N PHE A 40 -1.81 -18.96 -2.03
CA PHE A 40 -1.26 -20.04 -1.22
C PHE A 40 -2.30 -21.14 -1.05
N LEU A 41 -1.83 -22.39 -1.00
CA LEU A 41 -2.64 -23.55 -0.61
C LEU A 41 -1.77 -24.58 0.09
N PHE A 42 -2.39 -25.44 0.90
CA PHE A 42 -1.77 -26.69 1.33
C PHE A 42 -2.15 -27.80 0.33
N ASN A 43 -1.14 -28.38 -0.32
CA ASN A 43 -1.35 -29.42 -1.31
C ASN A 43 -1.78 -30.76 -0.66
N LYS A 44 -1.99 -31.81 -1.46
CA LYS A 44 -2.43 -33.13 -0.95
C LYS A 44 -1.45 -33.78 0.05
N LYS A 45 -0.19 -33.34 0.07
CA LYS A 45 0.83 -33.79 1.03
C LYS A 45 0.90 -32.89 2.28
N GLY A 46 -0.01 -31.92 2.41
CA GLY A 46 -0.02 -30.94 3.49
C GLY A 46 1.09 -29.89 3.37
N GLN A 47 1.80 -29.80 2.24
CA GLN A 47 2.87 -28.83 2.05
C GLN A 47 2.29 -27.54 1.50
N ALA A 48 2.75 -26.40 2.01
CA ALA A 48 2.35 -25.12 1.46
C ALA A 48 2.99 -24.89 0.07
N GLU A 49 2.20 -24.39 -0.85
CA GLU A 49 2.60 -24.07 -2.22
C GLU A 49 1.98 -22.73 -2.61
N PHE A 50 2.69 -21.94 -3.41
CA PHE A 50 2.16 -20.74 -4.03
C PHE A 50 1.89 -20.97 -5.51
N THR A 51 0.65 -20.81 -5.98
CA THR A 51 0.24 -21.19 -7.34
C THR A 51 0.70 -20.22 -8.43
N GLY A 52 0.45 -20.61 -9.69
CA GLY A 52 0.61 -19.75 -10.85
C GLY A 52 2.03 -19.73 -11.42
N LYS A 53 2.37 -18.67 -12.15
CA LYS A 53 3.72 -18.41 -12.70
C LYS A 53 4.12 -16.93 -12.65
N ARG A 54 3.34 -16.10 -11.95
CA ARG A 54 3.51 -14.63 -11.92
C ARG A 54 4.63 -14.15 -11.04
N TYR A 55 4.96 -14.92 -10.00
CA TYR A 55 5.91 -14.54 -8.98
C TYR A 55 7.03 -15.58 -8.96
N ARG A 56 8.23 -15.20 -8.52
CA ARG A 56 9.33 -16.17 -8.38
C ARG A 56 9.07 -17.28 -7.36
N LEU A 57 8.13 -17.03 -6.44
CA LEU A 57 7.68 -18.03 -5.48
C LEU A 57 6.68 -19.02 -6.08
N SER A 58 6.11 -18.71 -7.25
CA SER A 58 5.09 -19.54 -7.89
C SER A 58 5.65 -20.92 -8.26
N GLY A 59 4.89 -21.96 -7.92
CA GLY A 59 5.24 -23.37 -8.10
C GLY A 59 6.24 -23.90 -7.07
N LEU A 60 6.72 -23.08 -6.12
CA LEU A 60 7.66 -23.52 -5.10
C LEU A 60 6.95 -24.03 -3.85
N ILE A 61 7.51 -25.09 -3.26
CA ILE A 61 7.06 -25.66 -1.99
C ILE A 61 7.74 -24.94 -0.82
N LEU A 62 6.94 -24.57 0.18
CA LEU A 62 7.34 -23.95 1.45
C LEU A 62 7.17 -24.97 2.58
N PRO A 63 8.20 -25.77 2.90
CA PRO A 63 8.06 -26.92 3.78
C PRO A 63 7.74 -26.53 5.22
N SER A 64 8.27 -25.39 5.68
CA SER A 64 8.15 -24.96 7.08
C SER A 64 6.94 -24.08 7.36
N LEU A 65 6.21 -23.64 6.32
CA LEU A 65 5.07 -22.73 6.52
C LEU A 65 3.93 -23.40 7.26
N LYS A 66 3.70 -24.71 7.04
CA LYS A 66 2.67 -25.46 7.77
C LYS A 66 2.96 -25.46 9.27
N ASP A 67 4.14 -25.92 9.66
CA ASP A 67 4.52 -26.05 11.07
C ASP A 67 4.51 -24.68 11.78
N TRP A 68 4.98 -23.63 11.10
CA TRP A 68 4.89 -22.27 11.62
C TRP A 68 3.44 -21.82 11.78
N PHE A 69 2.57 -22.10 10.81
CA PHE A 69 1.17 -21.68 10.83
C PHE A 69 0.38 -22.40 11.95
N GLU A 70 0.52 -23.72 12.06
CA GLU A 70 -0.09 -24.51 13.14
C GLU A 70 0.47 -24.10 14.51
N GLY A 71 1.79 -23.93 14.63
CA GLY A 71 2.44 -23.54 15.88
C GLY A 71 2.13 -22.12 16.34
N THR A 72 1.96 -21.18 15.40
CA THR A 72 1.68 -19.76 15.71
C THR A 72 0.22 -19.52 16.05
N PHE A 73 -0.70 -20.16 15.31
CA PHE A 73 -2.13 -19.85 15.42
C PHE A 73 -2.96 -20.93 16.11
N GLY A 74 -2.38 -22.10 16.40
CA GLY A 74 -3.15 -23.28 16.82
C GLY A 74 -4.09 -23.79 15.72
N ALA A 75 -3.84 -23.40 14.47
CA ALA A 75 -4.67 -23.77 13.34
C ALA A 75 -4.54 -25.27 13.02
N ASN A 76 -5.60 -25.84 12.45
CA ASN A 76 -5.62 -27.24 12.06
C ASN A 76 -6.08 -27.35 10.59
N LEU A 77 -5.28 -28.00 9.73
CA LEU A 77 -5.58 -28.17 8.31
C LEU A 77 -6.86 -28.97 7.99
N GLN A 78 -7.40 -29.70 8.97
CA GLN A 78 -8.69 -30.39 8.90
C GLN A 78 -9.87 -29.45 9.18
N HIS A 79 -9.68 -28.35 9.91
CA HIS A 79 -10.73 -27.38 10.19
C HIS A 79 -10.67 -26.23 9.19
N ARG A 80 -11.61 -26.22 8.24
CA ARG A 80 -11.60 -25.31 7.08
C ARG A 80 -12.82 -24.40 7.04
N SER A 81 -12.63 -23.18 6.54
CA SER A 81 -13.66 -22.20 6.20
C SER A 81 -13.39 -21.66 4.79
N PRO A 82 -13.63 -22.48 3.74
CA PRO A 82 -13.35 -22.06 2.38
C PRO A 82 -14.26 -20.90 1.99
N ALA A 83 -13.71 -19.93 1.25
CA ALA A 83 -14.49 -18.83 0.71
C ALA A 83 -15.62 -19.31 -0.21
N THR A 84 -16.70 -18.53 -0.28
CA THR A 84 -17.72 -18.62 -1.32
C THR A 84 -17.05 -18.56 -2.69
N PRO A 85 -17.19 -19.58 -3.55
CA PRO A 85 -16.38 -19.71 -4.77
C PRO A 85 -16.79 -18.72 -5.87
N SER A 86 -18.08 -18.40 -5.95
CA SER A 86 -18.67 -17.56 -6.99
C SER A 86 -19.63 -16.55 -6.38
N LEU A 87 -19.68 -15.35 -6.94
CA LEU A 87 -20.63 -14.32 -6.53
C LEU A 87 -22.07 -14.79 -6.78
N ASN A 88 -22.92 -14.77 -5.74
CA ASN A 88 -24.35 -14.98 -5.93
C ASN A 88 -25.00 -13.72 -6.49
N LEU A 89 -25.17 -13.67 -7.81
CA LEU A 89 -25.73 -12.50 -8.50
C LEU A 89 -27.16 -12.17 -8.02
N SER A 90 -27.94 -13.15 -7.59
CA SER A 90 -29.30 -12.93 -7.07
C SER A 90 -29.32 -12.21 -5.72
N ALA A 91 -28.22 -12.26 -4.96
CA ALA A 91 -28.07 -11.55 -3.68
C ALA A 91 -27.66 -10.08 -3.86
N VAL A 92 -27.30 -9.67 -5.07
CA VAL A 92 -26.93 -8.28 -5.38
C VAL A 92 -28.21 -7.49 -5.62
N ALA A 93 -28.42 -6.43 -4.83
CA ALA A 93 -29.57 -5.56 -5.00
C ALA A 93 -29.64 -4.98 -6.43
N PRO A 94 -30.83 -4.91 -7.05
CA PRO A 94 -31.02 -4.21 -8.31
C PRO A 94 -30.50 -2.77 -8.23
N PRO A 95 -29.90 -2.23 -9.30
CA PRO A 95 -29.37 -0.87 -9.29
C PRO A 95 -30.51 0.16 -9.23
N HIS A 96 -30.37 1.15 -8.35
CA HIS A 96 -31.25 2.33 -8.33
C HIS A 96 -30.75 3.34 -9.38
N LEU A 97 -31.22 3.21 -10.61
CA LEU A 97 -30.76 4.02 -11.74
C LEU A 97 -31.45 5.38 -11.80
N ASN A 98 -30.66 6.45 -11.88
CA ASN A 98 -31.15 7.72 -12.41
C ASN A 98 -31.16 7.62 -13.96
N GLN A 99 -32.33 7.35 -14.52
CA GLN A 99 -32.47 7.06 -15.96
C GLN A 99 -32.03 8.22 -16.87
N PRO A 100 -32.41 9.49 -16.62
CA PRO A 100 -31.90 10.64 -17.38
C PRO A 100 -30.37 10.78 -17.37
N PHE A 101 -29.73 10.52 -16.22
CA PHE A 101 -28.27 10.53 -16.12
C PHE A 101 -27.63 9.45 -16.99
N VAL A 102 -28.15 8.22 -16.96
CA VAL A 102 -27.63 7.10 -17.77
C VAL A 102 -27.79 7.38 -19.28
N GLU A 103 -28.90 7.99 -19.68
CA GLU A 103 -29.14 8.38 -21.08
C GLU A 103 -28.18 9.46 -21.55
N ASP A 104 -27.97 10.50 -20.74
CA ASP A 104 -27.01 11.57 -21.04
C ASP A 104 -25.57 11.04 -21.11
N LEU A 105 -25.18 10.09 -20.25
CA LEU A 105 -23.87 9.43 -20.33
C LEU A 105 -23.69 8.69 -21.66
N LYS A 106 -24.70 7.91 -22.08
CA LYS A 106 -24.67 7.17 -23.35
C LYS A 106 -24.65 8.13 -24.54
N ALA A 107 -25.42 9.21 -24.50
CA ALA A 107 -25.43 10.25 -25.52
C ALA A 107 -24.07 10.95 -25.65
N ALA A 108 -23.35 11.10 -24.54
CA ALA A 108 -21.96 11.59 -24.51
C ALA A 108 -20.92 10.55 -24.97
N GLY A 109 -21.34 9.34 -25.37
CA GLY A 109 -20.44 8.27 -25.83
C GLY A 109 -19.69 7.54 -24.72
N LEU A 110 -20.09 7.72 -23.46
CA LEU A 110 -19.42 7.11 -22.31
C LEU A 110 -19.88 5.66 -22.11
N SER A 111 -18.92 4.79 -21.78
CA SER A 111 -19.22 3.40 -21.43
C SER A 111 -19.85 3.32 -20.04
N VAL A 112 -20.99 2.62 -19.96
CA VAL A 112 -21.76 2.44 -18.72
C VAL A 112 -22.04 0.95 -18.50
N SER A 113 -21.87 0.47 -17.27
CA SER A 113 -22.29 -0.88 -16.85
C SER A 113 -23.18 -0.79 -15.62
N HIS A 114 -24.15 -1.70 -15.56
CA HIS A 114 -24.99 -1.98 -14.40
C HIS A 114 -24.92 -3.48 -14.03
N ASP A 115 -23.91 -4.18 -14.56
CA ASP A 115 -23.67 -5.59 -14.28
C ASP A 115 -23.37 -5.79 -12.78
N PRO A 116 -24.02 -6.76 -12.11
CA PRO A 116 -23.81 -7.02 -10.69
C PRO A 116 -22.35 -7.34 -10.34
N GLU A 117 -21.59 -8.03 -11.19
CA GLU A 117 -20.17 -8.33 -10.94
C GLU A 117 -19.33 -7.04 -10.95
N ASP A 118 -19.55 -6.18 -11.96
CA ASP A 118 -18.82 -4.92 -12.10
C ASP A 118 -19.07 -3.99 -10.90
N ARG A 119 -20.32 -3.97 -10.41
CA ARG A 119 -20.75 -3.17 -9.26
C ARG A 119 -20.16 -3.68 -7.96
N VAL A 120 -20.24 -5.01 -7.70
CA VAL A 120 -19.70 -5.61 -6.48
C VAL A 120 -18.18 -5.43 -6.40
N PHE A 121 -17.44 -5.65 -7.50
CA PHE A 121 -15.97 -5.51 -7.52
C PHE A 121 -15.50 -4.09 -7.13
N ARG A 122 -16.35 -3.08 -7.33
CA ARG A 122 -16.05 -1.67 -7.06
C ARG A 122 -16.65 -1.12 -5.78
N ALA A 123 -17.28 -1.98 -4.98
CA ALA A 123 -17.95 -1.61 -3.74
C ALA A 123 -17.08 -1.77 -2.48
N HIS A 124 -15.82 -2.16 -2.64
CA HIS A 124 -14.94 -2.49 -1.52
C HIS A 124 -13.47 -2.18 -1.80
N GLY A 125 -12.72 -2.00 -0.72
CA GLY A 125 -11.28 -2.10 -0.65
C GLY A 125 -10.82 -3.48 -0.15
N HIS A 126 -9.82 -3.49 0.70
CA HIS A 126 -9.20 -4.68 1.27
C HIS A 126 -9.09 -4.59 2.79
N CYS A 127 -9.99 -3.90 3.49
CA CYS A 127 -10.14 -4.09 4.93
C CYS A 127 -10.64 -5.51 5.23
N LEU A 128 -10.30 -6.01 6.40
CA LEU A 128 -10.62 -7.35 6.88
C LEU A 128 -12.13 -7.61 6.81
N HIS A 129 -12.95 -6.66 7.25
CA HIS A 129 -14.41 -6.81 7.23
C HIS A 129 -15.00 -6.89 5.82
N GLU A 130 -14.37 -6.24 4.82
CA GLU A 130 -14.86 -6.18 3.44
C GLU A 130 -14.60 -7.53 2.80
N VAL A 131 -13.34 -8.00 2.88
CA VAL A 131 -12.93 -9.30 2.35
C VAL A 131 -13.68 -10.43 3.06
N PHE A 132 -13.84 -10.35 4.38
CA PHE A 132 -14.61 -11.34 5.14
C PHE A 132 -16.07 -11.40 4.68
N ALA A 133 -16.73 -10.25 4.48
CA ALA A 133 -18.11 -10.21 3.99
C ALA A 133 -18.25 -10.86 2.60
N LEU A 134 -17.36 -10.54 1.66
CA LEU A 134 -17.36 -11.13 0.32
C LEU A 134 -17.16 -12.65 0.36
N ARG A 135 -16.22 -13.13 1.19
CA ARG A 135 -15.95 -14.56 1.35
C ARG A 135 -17.14 -15.31 1.93
N GLU A 136 -17.90 -14.68 2.82
CA GLU A 136 -19.14 -15.21 3.39
C GLU A 136 -20.37 -15.01 2.47
N GLY A 137 -20.17 -14.47 1.26
CA GLY A 137 -21.26 -14.19 0.32
C GLY A 137 -22.20 -13.06 0.74
N ARG A 138 -21.80 -12.24 1.71
CA ARG A 138 -22.58 -11.10 2.22
C ARG A 138 -22.27 -9.86 1.40
N ILE A 139 -23.22 -9.45 0.58
CA ILE A 139 -23.12 -8.27 -0.27
C ILE A 139 -23.88 -7.11 0.39
N GLY A 140 -23.18 -6.00 0.63
CA GLY A 140 -23.75 -4.77 1.20
C GLY A 140 -24.35 -3.84 0.14
N ARG A 141 -24.38 -2.54 0.45
CA ARG A 141 -24.68 -1.50 -0.55
C ARG A 141 -23.54 -1.48 -1.57
N VAL A 142 -23.89 -1.51 -2.85
CA VAL A 142 -22.95 -1.43 -3.97
C VAL A 142 -23.31 -0.23 -4.86
N PRO A 143 -22.37 0.28 -5.69
CA PRO A 143 -22.68 1.28 -6.70
C PRO A 143 -23.83 0.82 -7.59
N ASP A 144 -24.66 1.75 -8.04
CA ASP A 144 -25.76 1.49 -8.98
C ASP A 144 -25.26 1.44 -10.42
N VAL A 145 -24.24 2.24 -10.73
CA VAL A 145 -23.67 2.37 -12.08
C VAL A 145 -22.15 2.37 -12.01
N VAL A 146 -21.49 1.80 -13.01
CA VAL A 146 -20.06 1.91 -13.25
C VAL A 146 -19.81 2.65 -14.55
N VAL A 147 -18.92 3.64 -14.53
CA VAL A 147 -18.49 4.41 -15.71
C VAL A 147 -16.97 4.37 -15.85
N TRP A 148 -16.50 4.37 -17.11
CA TRP A 148 -15.07 4.30 -17.43
C TRP A 148 -14.65 5.49 -18.31
N PRO A 149 -14.31 6.64 -17.71
CA PRO A 149 -13.69 7.73 -18.46
C PRO A 149 -12.36 7.27 -19.07
N SER A 150 -12.09 7.74 -20.27
CA SER A 150 -10.87 7.46 -21.03
C SER A 150 -9.92 8.66 -21.10
N CYS A 151 -10.35 9.84 -20.66
CA CYS A 151 -9.57 11.07 -20.63
C CYS A 151 -10.13 12.09 -19.62
N HIS A 152 -9.43 13.22 -19.46
CA HIS A 152 -9.86 14.35 -18.62
C HIS A 152 -11.27 14.86 -18.95
N ASN A 153 -11.56 15.08 -20.23
CA ASN A 153 -12.85 15.65 -20.67
C ASN A 153 -14.03 14.72 -20.36
N ASP A 154 -13.83 13.41 -20.41
CA ASP A 154 -14.85 12.44 -20.00
C ASP A 154 -15.20 12.63 -18.51
N VAL A 155 -14.20 12.86 -17.66
CA VAL A 155 -14.40 13.11 -16.22
C VAL A 155 -15.13 14.44 -15.99
N GLU A 156 -14.74 15.51 -16.69
CA GLU A 156 -15.47 16.79 -16.64
C GLU A 156 -16.95 16.59 -17.01
N LYS A 157 -17.22 15.85 -18.08
CA LYS A 157 -18.60 15.58 -18.51
C LYS A 157 -19.38 14.75 -17.49
N ILE A 158 -18.76 13.72 -16.90
CA ILE A 158 -19.40 12.90 -15.86
C ILE A 158 -19.74 13.75 -14.63
N VAL A 159 -18.84 14.62 -14.19
CA VAL A 159 -19.07 15.49 -13.02
C VAL A 159 -20.16 16.52 -13.32
N GLU A 160 -20.16 17.15 -14.50
CA GLU A 160 -21.23 18.06 -14.95
C GLU A 160 -22.59 17.36 -14.90
N LEU A 161 -22.69 16.16 -15.47
CA LEU A 161 -23.92 15.37 -15.47
C LEU A 161 -24.30 14.93 -14.05
N ALA A 162 -23.32 14.64 -13.19
CA ALA A 162 -23.58 14.26 -11.81
C ALA A 162 -24.22 15.40 -11.02
N CYS A 163 -23.73 16.62 -11.21
CA CYS A 163 -24.32 17.83 -10.65
C CYS A 163 -25.73 18.09 -11.20
N LYS A 164 -25.92 17.97 -12.53
CA LYS A 164 -27.22 18.15 -13.20
C LYS A 164 -28.30 17.21 -12.65
N HIS A 165 -27.93 15.94 -12.43
CA HIS A 165 -28.88 14.88 -12.10
C HIS A 165 -28.88 14.48 -10.61
N ASN A 166 -28.08 15.14 -9.79
CA ASN A 166 -27.91 14.87 -8.36
C ASN A 166 -27.61 13.39 -8.06
N VAL A 167 -26.56 12.84 -8.68
CA VAL A 167 -26.03 11.50 -8.37
C VAL A 167 -24.77 11.57 -7.53
N CYS A 168 -24.49 10.52 -6.76
CA CYS A 168 -23.31 10.43 -5.92
C CYS A 168 -22.16 9.77 -6.70
N LEU A 169 -20.98 10.39 -6.73
CA LEU A 169 -19.80 9.82 -7.40
C LEU A 169 -18.82 9.26 -6.36
N ILE A 170 -18.35 8.03 -6.57
CA ILE A 170 -17.23 7.43 -5.84
C ILE A 170 -16.11 7.16 -6.84
N PRO A 171 -14.99 7.91 -6.81
CA PRO A 171 -13.84 7.64 -7.66
C PRO A 171 -13.20 6.30 -7.30
N TYR A 172 -12.91 5.48 -8.31
CA TYR A 172 -12.33 4.16 -8.16
C TYR A 172 -11.09 4.02 -9.04
N GLY A 173 -9.99 3.51 -8.48
CA GLY A 173 -8.75 3.23 -9.21
C GLY A 173 -8.37 1.75 -9.17
N GLY A 174 -7.42 1.42 -8.29
CA GLY A 174 -6.95 0.05 -8.11
C GLY A 174 -7.85 -0.83 -7.22
N GLY A 175 -8.77 -0.24 -6.45
CA GLY A 175 -9.57 -0.98 -5.46
C GLY A 175 -8.79 -1.38 -4.21
N THR A 176 -7.60 -0.82 -3.97
CA THR A 176 -6.65 -1.29 -2.94
C THR A 176 -6.77 -0.57 -1.58
N SER A 177 -7.86 0.15 -1.32
CA SER A 177 -8.04 0.92 -0.08
C SER A 177 -8.05 0.01 1.16
N VAL A 178 -7.43 0.43 2.26
CA VAL A 178 -7.50 -0.27 3.56
C VAL A 178 -8.10 0.62 4.66
N SER A 179 -8.97 1.55 4.26
CA SER A 179 -9.63 2.53 5.13
C SER A 179 -11.14 2.63 4.91
N SER A 180 -11.75 1.62 4.26
CA SER A 180 -13.17 1.60 3.86
C SER A 180 -13.60 2.75 2.93
N ALA A 181 -12.65 3.47 2.33
CA ALA A 181 -12.94 4.66 1.51
C ALA A 181 -13.76 4.39 0.22
N LEU A 182 -13.98 3.12 -0.13
CA LEU A 182 -14.76 2.69 -1.29
C LEU A 182 -16.14 2.11 -0.88
N GLU A 183 -16.38 1.93 0.42
CA GLU A 183 -17.65 1.39 0.92
C GLU A 183 -18.77 2.40 0.65
N CYS A 184 -19.86 1.93 0.07
CA CYS A 184 -21.02 2.78 -0.20
C CYS A 184 -21.80 3.05 1.09
N PRO A 185 -22.02 4.31 1.48
CA PRO A 185 -22.83 4.64 2.67
C PRO A 185 -24.24 4.05 2.55
N ARG A 186 -24.75 3.42 3.62
CA ARG A 186 -26.04 2.71 3.59
C ARG A 186 -27.23 3.66 3.50
N GLU A 187 -27.06 4.85 4.05
CA GLU A 187 -28.01 5.96 4.08
C GLU A 187 -28.03 6.79 2.79
N GLU A 188 -27.08 6.56 1.87
CA GLU A 188 -27.08 7.24 0.58
C GLU A 188 -28.22 6.73 -0.31
N THR A 189 -29.19 7.61 -0.54
CA THR A 189 -30.42 7.31 -1.30
C THR A 189 -30.30 7.66 -2.77
N ARG A 190 -29.35 8.53 -3.15
CA ARG A 190 -29.08 8.87 -4.55
C ARG A 190 -28.53 7.66 -5.30
N SER A 191 -28.61 7.71 -6.63
CA SER A 191 -27.90 6.76 -7.48
C SER A 191 -26.39 6.95 -7.26
N ILE A 192 -25.69 5.87 -6.90
CA ILE A 192 -24.24 5.87 -6.66
C ILE A 192 -23.53 5.40 -7.94
N VAL A 193 -22.56 6.17 -8.40
CA VAL A 193 -21.78 5.90 -9.59
C VAL A 193 -20.33 5.67 -9.20
N SER A 194 -19.83 4.47 -9.48
CA SER A 194 -18.39 4.20 -9.43
C SER A 194 -17.73 4.75 -10.69
N LEU A 195 -16.90 5.79 -10.54
CA LEU A 195 -16.12 6.37 -11.61
C LEU A 195 -14.74 5.70 -11.66
N ASP A 196 -14.61 4.68 -12.51
CA ASP A 196 -13.41 3.84 -12.62
C ASP A 196 -12.39 4.45 -13.59
N THR A 197 -11.28 4.95 -13.05
CA THR A 197 -10.23 5.63 -13.83
C THR A 197 -9.33 4.67 -14.61
N SER A 198 -9.49 3.35 -14.50
CA SER A 198 -8.57 2.36 -15.09
C SER A 198 -8.35 2.47 -16.60
N GLN A 199 -9.26 3.12 -17.34
CA GLN A 199 -9.16 3.33 -18.78
C GLN A 199 -8.49 4.67 -19.16
N MET A 200 -8.22 5.53 -18.18
CA MET A 200 -7.46 6.78 -18.28
C MET A 200 -6.05 6.49 -17.70
N ASN A 201 -5.19 5.88 -18.52
CA ASN A 201 -3.96 5.21 -18.08
C ASN A 201 -2.74 5.45 -18.99
N ARG A 202 -2.75 6.52 -19.78
CA ARG A 202 -1.65 6.88 -20.69
C ARG A 202 -0.56 7.70 -20.00
N ILE A 203 0.67 7.55 -20.51
CA ILE A 203 1.69 8.59 -20.35
C ILE A 203 1.46 9.62 -21.45
N LEU A 204 1.16 10.86 -21.05
CA LEU A 204 0.84 11.95 -21.95
C LEU A 204 2.10 12.55 -22.57
N TRP A 205 3.14 12.76 -21.76
CA TRP A 205 4.45 13.17 -22.23
C TRP A 205 5.55 12.84 -21.21
N ILE A 206 6.79 12.75 -21.71
CA ILE A 206 8.01 12.63 -20.91
C ILE A 206 8.92 13.80 -21.25
N ASP A 207 9.33 14.55 -20.24
CA ASP A 207 10.31 15.62 -20.35
C ASP A 207 11.63 15.15 -19.74
N GLU A 208 12.53 14.70 -20.61
CA GLU A 208 13.86 14.21 -20.23
C GLU A 208 14.77 15.31 -19.68
N LYS A 209 14.58 16.57 -20.11
CA LYS A 209 15.40 17.70 -19.65
C LYS A 209 15.05 18.06 -18.21
N ASN A 210 13.76 18.09 -17.90
CA ASN A 210 13.26 18.39 -16.55
C ASN A 210 13.12 17.14 -15.67
N LEU A 211 13.37 15.94 -16.23
CA LEU A 211 13.18 14.66 -15.57
C LEU A 211 11.77 14.55 -14.97
N THR A 212 10.75 14.78 -15.79
CA THR A 212 9.35 14.62 -15.41
C THR A 212 8.55 13.80 -16.41
N ALA A 213 7.51 13.13 -15.94
CA ALA A 213 6.52 12.45 -16.78
C ALA A 213 5.13 12.90 -16.36
N HIS A 214 4.31 13.27 -17.33
CA HIS A 214 2.92 13.64 -17.11
C HIS A 214 2.02 12.51 -17.57
N VAL A 215 1.16 12.05 -16.67
CA VAL A 215 0.43 10.79 -16.84
C VAL A 215 -1.00 10.94 -16.38
N GLU A 216 -1.86 10.15 -17.00
CA GLU A 216 -3.23 9.97 -16.58
C GLU A 216 -3.31 9.18 -15.25
N ALA A 217 -4.23 9.57 -14.37
CA ALA A 217 -4.25 9.14 -12.96
C ALA A 217 -4.63 7.66 -12.75
N GLY A 218 -5.22 7.00 -13.75
CA GLY A 218 -5.61 5.60 -13.68
C GLY A 218 -4.51 4.60 -14.05
N ILE A 219 -3.33 5.08 -14.47
CA ILE A 219 -2.21 4.18 -14.78
C ILE A 219 -1.74 3.44 -13.52
N ILE A 220 -1.74 2.10 -13.55
CA ILE A 220 -1.23 1.32 -12.44
C ILE A 220 0.29 1.43 -12.37
N GLY A 221 0.84 1.35 -11.15
CA GLY A 221 2.27 1.53 -10.97
C GLY A 221 3.14 0.52 -11.73
N GLN A 222 2.59 -0.68 -11.98
CA GLN A 222 3.25 -1.68 -12.81
C GLN A 222 3.46 -1.24 -14.25
N ASP A 223 2.42 -0.70 -14.87
CA ASP A 223 2.46 -0.28 -16.26
C ASP A 223 3.23 1.01 -16.42
N LEU A 224 3.12 1.93 -15.46
CA LEU A 224 3.86 3.17 -15.47
C LEU A 224 5.37 2.93 -15.46
N GLU A 225 5.87 2.09 -14.55
CA GLU A 225 7.30 1.71 -14.52
C GLU A 225 7.72 0.98 -15.80
N ARG A 226 6.86 0.12 -16.35
CA ARG A 226 7.17 -0.63 -17.58
C ARG A 226 7.28 0.28 -18.79
N GLN A 227 6.38 1.25 -18.94
CA GLN A 227 6.29 2.12 -20.12
C GLN A 227 7.33 3.25 -20.08
N VAL A 228 7.70 3.76 -18.91
CA VAL A 228 8.77 4.80 -18.81
C VAL A 228 10.17 4.25 -19.06
N ARG A 229 10.35 2.92 -19.12
CA ARG A 229 11.61 2.25 -19.52
C ARG A 229 11.94 2.38 -21.02
N HIS A 230 11.71 3.55 -21.59
CA HIS A 230 12.50 4.02 -22.73
C HIS A 230 13.98 4.15 -22.26
N PRO A 231 15.00 3.88 -23.10
CA PRO A 231 16.35 3.41 -22.73
C PRO A 231 17.13 4.03 -21.56
N HIS A 232 16.69 5.12 -20.93
CA HIS A 232 17.45 5.82 -19.90
C HIS A 232 16.67 6.27 -18.66
N THR A 233 15.37 5.94 -18.45
CA THR A 233 14.57 6.49 -17.32
C THR A 233 13.64 5.51 -16.58
N THR A 234 13.36 5.81 -15.30
CA THR A 234 12.41 5.15 -14.38
C THR A 234 11.67 6.17 -13.51
N ILE A 235 10.44 5.85 -13.10
CA ILE A 235 9.62 6.69 -12.23
C ILE A 235 9.95 6.43 -10.75
N THR A 236 9.74 7.41 -9.87
CA THR A 236 9.54 7.12 -8.44
C THR A 236 8.06 7.16 -8.13
N ILE A 237 7.42 6.01 -8.01
CA ILE A 237 6.01 5.99 -7.62
C ILE A 237 5.90 6.23 -6.12
N SER A 238 5.25 7.35 -5.76
CA SER A 238 4.56 7.61 -4.49
C SER A 238 3.13 7.98 -4.88
N LEU A 239 2.23 7.01 -4.96
CA LEU A 239 0.85 7.23 -5.41
C LEU A 239 0.02 7.98 -4.36
N LEU A 240 -1.11 8.48 -4.84
CA LEU A 240 -1.95 9.55 -4.29
C LEU A 240 -2.57 9.28 -2.92
N THR A 241 -2.60 8.04 -2.43
CA THR A 241 -2.91 7.74 -1.03
C THR A 241 -1.60 7.62 -0.27
N LYS A 242 -1.47 8.25 0.89
CA LYS A 242 -0.27 8.19 1.75
C LYS A 242 0.03 6.79 2.32
N GLU A 243 -0.46 5.72 1.70
CA GLU A 243 -0.50 4.37 2.27
C GLU A 243 0.76 3.53 2.02
N LEU A 244 1.77 3.94 1.22
CA LEU A 244 3.10 3.29 1.24
C LEU A 244 4.28 4.23 0.92
N PRO A 245 5.00 4.75 1.93
CA PRO A 245 6.12 5.69 1.75
C PRO A 245 7.52 5.09 1.48
N ALA A 246 7.65 3.85 1.00
CA ALA A 246 8.92 3.05 1.04
C ALA A 246 10.14 3.60 0.31
N ALA A 247 9.95 4.66 -0.47
CA ALA A 247 11.05 5.35 -1.15
C ALA A 247 11.06 6.86 -0.90
N SER A 248 10.33 7.35 0.10
CA SER A 248 10.15 8.79 0.35
C SER A 248 11.44 9.50 0.82
N SER A 249 12.43 8.77 1.34
CA SER A 249 13.68 9.33 1.87
C SER A 249 14.58 9.98 0.83
N VAL A 250 14.46 9.62 -0.46
CA VAL A 250 15.37 10.10 -1.52
C VAL A 250 14.66 10.97 -2.58
N PHE A 251 13.35 10.82 -2.79
CA PHE A 251 12.75 11.21 -4.08
C PHE A 251 11.65 12.30 -4.07
N GLY A 252 11.11 12.70 -2.91
CA GLY A 252 10.15 13.82 -2.79
C GLY A 252 8.76 13.60 -3.42
N PHE A 253 7.84 14.56 -3.21
CA PHE A 253 6.41 14.47 -3.59
C PHE A 253 6.08 15.02 -5.00
N ASN A 254 4.86 14.72 -5.48
CA ASN A 254 4.26 15.13 -6.77
C ASN A 254 4.49 16.62 -7.10
N LEU A 255 4.64 16.93 -8.40
CA LEU A 255 4.91 18.29 -8.87
C LEU A 255 3.64 19.05 -9.29
N TYR A 256 2.66 18.34 -9.85
CA TYR A 256 1.49 18.96 -10.46
C TYR A 256 0.32 17.98 -10.51
N ILE A 257 -0.90 18.45 -10.25
CA ILE A 257 -2.14 17.66 -10.25
C ILE A 257 -3.24 18.43 -10.97
N VAL A 258 -4.01 17.72 -11.80
CA VAL A 258 -5.25 18.20 -12.41
C VAL A 258 -6.43 17.47 -11.78
N CYS A 259 -7.38 18.21 -11.23
CA CYS A 259 -8.57 17.66 -10.57
C CYS A 259 -9.85 18.33 -11.09
N VAL A 260 -10.92 17.56 -11.18
CA VAL A 260 -12.28 18.03 -11.50
C VAL A 260 -13.14 17.98 -10.23
N CYS A 261 -13.71 19.14 -9.85
CA CYS A 261 -14.57 19.31 -8.67
C CYS A 261 -16.03 19.65 -9.06
N ASP A 262 -16.95 19.55 -8.11
CA ASP A 262 -18.40 19.79 -8.20
C ASP A 262 -18.83 21.13 -8.85
N ARG A 263 -17.98 22.15 -8.84
CA ARG A 263 -18.23 23.43 -9.54
C ARG A 263 -17.76 23.47 -10.99
N GLY A 264 -17.38 22.34 -11.58
CA GLY A 264 -16.78 22.27 -12.92
C GLY A 264 -15.42 22.97 -13.01
N MET A 265 -14.81 23.31 -11.87
CA MET A 265 -13.52 23.99 -11.84
C MET A 265 -12.41 22.97 -12.03
N CYS A 266 -11.76 22.99 -13.19
CA CYS A 266 -10.47 22.36 -13.41
C CYS A 266 -9.42 23.12 -12.59
N VAL A 267 -9.01 22.56 -11.44
CA VAL A 267 -7.98 23.19 -10.62
C VAL A 267 -6.63 22.59 -10.99
N ARG A 268 -5.82 23.39 -11.70
CA ARG A 268 -4.42 23.11 -11.98
C ARG A 268 -3.59 23.59 -10.79
N MET A 269 -3.07 22.65 -10.00
CA MET A 269 -2.30 22.97 -8.80
C MET A 269 -0.81 22.68 -9.01
N GLN A 270 0.03 23.71 -8.81
CA GLN A 270 1.49 23.63 -8.99
C GLN A 270 2.29 23.91 -7.69
N THR A 271 1.64 24.33 -6.59
CA THR A 271 2.35 24.78 -5.38
C THR A 271 1.95 24.06 -4.09
N GLY A 272 2.90 23.24 -3.59
CA GLY A 272 3.20 22.90 -2.19
C GLY A 272 2.06 22.57 -1.24
N PHE A 273 1.37 23.58 -0.71
CA PHE A 273 0.46 23.42 0.42
C PHE A 273 -0.89 22.82 0.02
N LEU A 274 -1.45 23.21 -1.13
CA LEU A 274 -2.76 22.75 -1.60
C LEU A 274 -2.71 21.35 -2.25
N LEU A 275 -1.56 20.98 -2.83
CA LEU A 275 -1.36 19.69 -3.52
C LEU A 275 -1.54 18.49 -2.56
N GLY A 276 -1.11 18.66 -1.31
CA GLY A 276 -1.22 17.64 -0.27
C GLY A 276 -2.67 17.40 0.17
N HIS A 277 -3.49 18.45 0.27
CA HIS A 277 -4.89 18.34 0.71
C HIS A 277 -5.78 17.65 -0.33
N VAL A 278 -5.60 17.95 -1.62
CA VAL A 278 -6.36 17.26 -2.70
C VAL A 278 -5.92 15.80 -2.84
N SER A 279 -4.62 15.51 -2.76
CA SER A 279 -4.15 14.11 -2.82
C SER A 279 -4.67 13.28 -1.63
N CYS A 280 -4.76 13.88 -0.44
CA CYS A 280 -5.23 13.20 0.78
C CYS A 280 -6.76 13.26 0.97
N SER A 281 -7.53 13.73 0.00
CA SER A 281 -8.98 13.90 0.18
C SER A 281 -9.77 12.60 0.09
N LEU A 282 -9.14 11.48 -0.27
CA LEU A 282 -9.79 10.17 -0.41
C LEU A 282 -11.06 10.23 -1.28
N GLY A 283 -11.01 10.98 -2.39
CA GLY A 283 -12.14 11.12 -3.32
C GLY A 283 -13.26 12.08 -2.89
N THR A 284 -13.19 12.69 -1.70
CA THR A 284 -14.26 13.56 -1.17
C THR A 284 -14.37 14.94 -1.83
N LEU A 285 -13.33 15.39 -2.55
CA LEU A 285 -13.28 16.72 -3.18
C LEU A 285 -13.46 16.70 -4.69
N GLY A 286 -13.27 15.56 -5.35
CA GLY A 286 -13.26 15.46 -6.81
C GLY A 286 -12.41 14.32 -7.33
N VAL A 287 -12.20 14.33 -8.65
CA VAL A 287 -11.47 13.28 -9.37
C VAL A 287 -10.14 13.83 -9.89
N VAL A 288 -9.03 13.25 -9.44
CA VAL A 288 -7.73 13.51 -10.03
C VAL A 288 -7.66 12.82 -11.40
N THR A 289 -7.33 13.60 -12.44
CA THR A 289 -7.32 13.13 -13.84
C THR A 289 -5.92 12.95 -14.38
N GLU A 290 -5.00 13.87 -14.04
CA GLU A 290 -3.62 13.87 -14.54
C GLU A 290 -2.65 14.28 -13.43
N VAL A 291 -1.44 13.74 -13.47
CA VAL A 291 -0.37 14.03 -12.50
C VAL A 291 0.97 14.15 -13.22
N THR A 292 1.76 15.19 -12.88
CA THR A 292 3.18 15.25 -13.26
C THR A 292 4.04 14.72 -12.13
N LEU A 293 4.80 13.67 -12.45
CA LEU A 293 5.69 12.96 -11.54
C LEU A 293 7.15 13.24 -11.89
N LYS A 294 8.02 13.28 -10.88
CA LYS A 294 9.47 13.25 -11.11
C LYS A 294 9.89 11.85 -11.58
N ILE A 295 10.74 11.81 -12.60
CA ILE A 295 11.43 10.60 -13.06
C ILE A 295 12.93 10.74 -12.80
N ARG A 296 13.66 9.63 -12.86
CA ARG A 296 15.13 9.61 -12.72
C ARG A 296 15.70 8.59 -13.69
N PRO A 297 16.99 8.66 -14.00
CA PRO A 297 17.64 7.59 -14.74
C PRO A 297 17.50 6.23 -14.05
N ILE A 298 17.48 5.15 -14.84
CA ILE A 298 17.51 3.78 -14.32
C ILE A 298 18.83 3.60 -13.56
N PRO A 299 18.81 3.10 -12.31
CA PRO A 299 20.05 2.89 -11.58
C PRO A 299 20.94 1.88 -12.31
N GLU A 300 22.21 2.23 -12.48
CA GLU A 300 23.23 1.36 -13.11
C GLU A 300 23.39 0.05 -12.33
N TYR A 301 23.32 0.13 -11.00
CA TYR A 301 23.59 -0.98 -10.10
C TYR A 301 22.60 -1.03 -8.94
N GLN A 302 22.19 -2.25 -8.57
CA GLN A 302 21.38 -2.53 -7.40
C GLN A 302 22.07 -3.59 -6.55
N LYS A 303 22.02 -3.41 -5.22
CA LYS A 303 22.63 -4.32 -4.26
C LYS A 303 21.71 -4.55 -3.09
N TYR A 304 21.41 -5.82 -2.79
CA TYR A 304 20.68 -6.16 -1.55
C TYR A 304 21.66 -6.45 -0.42
N GLY A 305 21.19 -6.24 0.80
CA GLY A 305 21.94 -6.54 2.00
C GLY A 305 21.04 -6.92 3.15
N SER A 306 21.64 -7.46 4.21
CA SER A 306 20.93 -7.66 5.47
C SER A 306 21.90 -7.59 6.65
N VAL A 307 21.38 -7.18 7.79
CA VAL A 307 22.11 -7.07 9.05
C VAL A 307 21.31 -7.75 10.15
N VAL A 308 21.93 -8.62 10.94
CA VAL A 308 21.34 -9.18 12.16
C VAL A 308 21.85 -8.39 13.36
N PHE A 309 20.95 -7.99 14.27
CA PHE A 309 21.28 -7.33 15.53
C PHE A 309 20.94 -8.23 16.72
N PRO A 310 21.58 -8.02 17.89
CA PRO A 310 21.30 -8.81 19.09
C PRO A 310 19.85 -8.69 19.57
N ASN A 311 19.24 -7.52 19.41
CA ASN A 311 17.86 -7.24 19.78
C ASN A 311 17.29 -6.03 19.03
N PHE A 312 15.97 -5.87 19.11
CA PHE A 312 15.24 -4.80 18.42
C PHE A 312 15.71 -3.39 18.81
N GLN A 313 16.07 -3.17 20.08
CA GLN A 313 16.57 -1.88 20.56
C GLN A 313 17.86 -1.46 19.85
N GLN A 314 18.82 -2.38 19.70
CA GLN A 314 20.07 -2.09 18.97
C GLN A 314 19.81 -1.80 17.49
N GLY A 315 18.89 -2.55 16.86
CA GLY A 315 18.48 -2.27 15.49
C GLY A 315 17.86 -0.87 15.34
N VAL A 316 16.95 -0.46 16.25
CA VAL A 316 16.33 0.88 16.22
C VAL A 316 17.38 1.97 16.43
N ALA A 317 18.33 1.78 17.35
CA ALA A 317 19.41 2.73 17.58
C ALA A 317 20.31 2.88 16.33
N CYS A 318 20.62 1.79 15.64
CA CYS A 318 21.34 1.82 14.36
C CYS A 318 20.56 2.59 13.29
N LEU A 319 19.26 2.31 13.11
CA LEU A 319 18.44 3.01 12.12
C LEU A 319 18.32 4.50 12.42
N ARG A 320 18.22 4.88 13.70
CA ARG A 320 18.27 6.27 14.16
C ARG A 320 19.58 6.94 13.79
N GLU A 321 20.71 6.25 13.95
CA GLU A 321 22.03 6.77 13.61
C GLU A 321 22.21 6.93 12.09
N VAL A 322 21.77 5.96 11.30
CA VAL A 322 21.72 6.06 9.83
C VAL A 322 20.87 7.25 9.39
N ALA A 323 19.71 7.47 10.03
CA ALA A 323 18.86 8.63 9.77
C ALA A 323 19.53 9.95 10.17
N ARG A 324 20.21 9.97 11.33
CA ARG A 324 20.93 11.14 11.85
C ARG A 324 22.06 11.56 10.91
N GLN A 325 22.80 10.60 10.36
CA GLN A 325 23.84 10.84 9.35
C GLN A 325 23.29 11.10 7.94
N ARG A 326 21.96 11.03 7.75
CA ARG A 326 21.29 11.20 6.46
C ARG A 326 21.84 10.27 5.37
N CYS A 327 22.23 9.07 5.76
CA CYS A 327 22.81 8.06 4.87
C CYS A 327 21.91 6.81 4.79
N ALA A 328 20.59 6.99 4.87
CA ALA A 328 19.67 5.88 4.64
C ALA A 328 19.83 5.36 3.19
N PRO A 329 19.90 4.03 2.99
CA PRO A 329 19.91 3.45 1.65
C PRO A 329 18.55 3.65 0.95
N ALA A 330 18.42 3.17 -0.29
CA ALA A 330 17.17 3.29 -1.05
C ALA A 330 15.99 2.67 -0.31
N SER A 331 16.22 1.57 0.42
CA SER A 331 15.30 1.07 1.45
C SER A 331 16.06 0.39 2.59
N ILE A 332 15.61 0.62 3.82
CA ILE A 332 16.06 -0.04 5.05
C ILE A 332 14.85 -0.40 5.90
N ARG A 333 14.70 -1.68 6.25
CA ARG A 333 13.56 -2.15 7.06
C ARG A 333 14.04 -3.03 8.19
N LEU A 334 13.69 -2.69 9.42
CA LEU A 334 14.04 -3.47 10.60
C LEU A 334 12.84 -4.30 11.04
N MET A 335 12.92 -5.61 10.88
CA MET A 335 11.91 -6.55 11.35
C MET A 335 12.29 -7.11 12.72
N ASP A 336 11.29 -7.27 13.58
CA ASP A 336 11.46 -7.96 14.86
C ASP A 336 11.70 -9.47 14.69
N ASN A 337 11.83 -10.17 15.80
CA ASN A 337 12.12 -11.60 15.81
C ASN A 337 11.00 -12.44 15.19
N GLU A 338 9.73 -12.13 15.48
CA GLU A 338 8.58 -12.88 14.95
C GLU A 338 8.52 -12.82 13.43
N GLN A 339 8.74 -11.63 12.84
CA GLN A 339 8.82 -11.49 11.39
C GLN A 339 10.05 -12.19 10.80
N PHE A 340 11.17 -12.20 11.52
CA PHE A 340 12.34 -12.96 11.08
C PHE A 340 12.06 -14.47 11.04
N GLN A 341 11.43 -15.03 12.08
CA GLN A 341 11.03 -16.44 12.13
C GLN A 341 10.02 -16.77 11.01
N PHE A 342 9.03 -15.91 10.80
CA PHE A 342 8.07 -16.04 9.71
C PHE A 342 8.75 -16.00 8.33
N GLY A 343 9.71 -15.09 8.12
CA GLY A 343 10.51 -15.05 6.89
C GLY A 343 11.30 -16.33 6.65
N HIS A 344 11.73 -17.02 7.72
CA HIS A 344 12.35 -18.33 7.64
C HIS A 344 11.37 -19.44 7.24
N ALA A 345 10.14 -19.39 7.76
CA ALA A 345 9.07 -20.35 7.43
C ALA A 345 8.67 -20.29 5.94
N LEU A 346 8.89 -19.14 5.29
CA LEU A 346 8.63 -18.91 3.87
C LEU A 346 9.81 -19.28 2.95
N LYS A 347 10.85 -19.96 3.45
CA LYS A 347 11.96 -20.45 2.60
C LYS A 347 11.49 -21.61 1.71
N PRO A 348 11.74 -21.58 0.38
CA PRO A 348 11.39 -22.68 -0.50
C PRO A 348 12.38 -23.86 -0.38
N GLN A 349 11.93 -25.08 -0.70
CA GLN A 349 12.77 -26.30 -0.66
C GLN A 349 14.03 -26.24 -1.53
N VAL A 350 14.10 -25.34 -2.53
CA VAL A 350 15.24 -25.20 -3.44
C VAL A 350 16.44 -24.48 -2.81
N SER A 351 16.38 -24.10 -1.53
CA SER A 351 17.56 -23.65 -0.79
C SER A 351 18.55 -24.82 -0.68
N SER A 352 19.56 -24.80 -1.55
CA SER A 352 20.60 -25.83 -1.70
C SER A 352 21.10 -26.36 -0.35
N ILE A 353 21.39 -27.66 -0.28
CA ILE A 353 22.00 -28.35 0.88
C ILE A 353 23.23 -27.58 1.42
N PHE A 354 23.95 -26.86 0.54
CA PHE A 354 25.08 -25.98 0.88
C PHE A 354 24.67 -24.73 1.70
N THR A 355 23.49 -24.16 1.46
CA THR A 355 22.95 -23.02 2.23
C THR A 355 22.48 -23.43 3.62
N SER A 356 21.96 -24.65 3.79
CA SER A 356 21.60 -25.20 5.11
C SER A 356 22.83 -25.45 5.99
N PHE A 357 23.96 -25.85 5.40
CA PHE A 357 25.24 -26.01 6.11
C PHE A 357 25.82 -24.67 6.57
N LEU A 358 25.75 -23.64 5.71
CA LEU A 358 26.10 -22.25 6.05
C LEU A 358 25.13 -21.63 7.08
N ASP A 359 23.84 -21.93 7.01
CA ASP A 359 22.85 -21.49 8.00
C ASP A 359 23.06 -22.18 9.36
N GLY A 360 23.48 -23.45 9.38
CA GLY A 360 23.90 -24.16 10.58
C GLY A 360 25.18 -23.58 11.21
N LEU A 361 26.19 -23.28 10.39
CA LEU A 361 27.43 -22.62 10.82
C LEU A 361 27.22 -21.16 11.27
N LYS A 362 26.35 -20.40 10.59
CA LYS A 362 25.96 -19.05 11.01
C LYS A 362 25.14 -19.11 12.30
N LYS A 363 24.17 -20.01 12.41
CA LYS A 363 23.40 -20.23 13.65
C LYS A 363 24.36 -20.58 14.79
N PHE A 364 25.32 -21.48 14.57
CA PHE A 364 26.36 -21.82 15.53
C PHE A 364 27.26 -20.63 15.89
N TYR A 365 27.74 -19.84 14.93
CA TYR A 365 28.58 -18.67 15.20
C TYR A 365 27.82 -17.56 15.94
N ILE A 366 26.58 -17.30 15.54
CA ILE A 366 25.68 -16.29 16.13
C ILE A 366 25.32 -16.68 17.57
N THR A 367 24.99 -17.94 17.83
CA THR A 367 24.52 -18.39 19.15
C THR A 367 25.66 -18.79 20.09
N LYS A 368 26.71 -19.49 19.60
CA LYS A 368 27.83 -19.95 20.44
C LYS A 368 29.00 -18.97 20.53
N PHE A 369 29.29 -18.20 19.49
CA PHE A 369 30.51 -17.38 19.43
C PHE A 369 30.23 -15.88 19.66
N LYS A 370 29.05 -15.39 19.26
CA LYS A 370 28.59 -14.00 19.51
C LYS A 370 27.51 -13.89 20.59
N GLY A 371 26.92 -15.01 21.01
CA GLY A 371 25.96 -15.06 22.12
C GLY A 371 24.61 -14.39 21.85
N PHE A 372 24.19 -14.27 20.58
CA PHE A 372 22.87 -13.69 20.30
C PHE A 372 21.79 -14.72 20.62
N ASP A 373 20.76 -14.26 21.32
CA ASP A 373 19.59 -15.06 21.60
C ASP A 373 18.70 -15.16 20.34
N PRO A 374 18.46 -16.38 19.79
CA PRO A 374 17.57 -16.60 18.66
C PRO A 374 16.15 -16.07 18.86
N HIS A 375 15.69 -15.91 20.10
CA HIS A 375 14.35 -15.42 20.43
C HIS A 375 14.26 -13.89 20.50
N HIS A 376 15.40 -13.20 20.59
CA HIS A 376 15.43 -11.73 20.72
C HIS A 376 16.08 -11.03 19.53
N LEU A 377 16.87 -11.74 18.72
CA LEU A 377 17.53 -11.15 17.55
C LEU A 377 16.53 -10.52 16.58
N CYS A 378 16.98 -9.51 15.85
CA CYS A 378 16.19 -8.84 14.84
C CYS A 378 17.02 -8.63 13.56
N VAL A 379 16.36 -8.34 12.44
CA VAL A 379 17.03 -8.25 11.13
C VAL A 379 16.66 -6.97 10.41
N ALA A 380 17.65 -6.28 9.86
CA ALA A 380 17.44 -5.23 8.88
C ALA A 380 17.65 -5.77 7.47
N THR A 381 16.73 -5.50 6.54
CA THR A 381 16.94 -5.69 5.10
C THR A 381 17.28 -4.37 4.44
N LEU A 382 18.25 -4.41 3.52
CA LEU A 382 18.84 -3.25 2.88
C LEU A 382 18.73 -3.39 1.36
N LEU A 383 18.50 -2.27 0.70
CA LEU A 383 18.53 -2.14 -0.75
C LEU A 383 19.24 -0.83 -1.10
N PHE A 384 20.32 -0.93 -1.87
CA PHE A 384 21.08 0.19 -2.39
C PHE A 384 20.92 0.23 -3.92
N GLU A 385 20.79 1.43 -4.47
CA GLU A 385 20.61 1.62 -5.92
C GLU A 385 21.30 2.91 -6.38
N GLY A 386 21.88 2.89 -7.58
CA GLY A 386 22.52 4.05 -8.19
C GLY A 386 23.78 3.68 -8.96
N ASP A 387 24.71 4.62 -9.05
CA ASP A 387 26.02 4.38 -9.68
C ASP A 387 26.81 3.36 -8.87
N ARG A 388 27.45 2.38 -9.52
CA ARG A 388 28.07 1.24 -8.84
C ARG A 388 29.06 1.65 -7.75
N GLY A 389 29.95 2.59 -8.04
CA GLY A 389 30.95 3.06 -7.08
C GLY A 389 30.33 3.71 -5.83
N LYS A 390 29.28 4.52 -6.01
CA LYS A 390 28.57 5.17 -4.90
C LYS A 390 27.80 4.15 -4.07
N VAL A 391 27.17 3.18 -4.72
CA VAL A 391 26.46 2.09 -4.04
C VAL A 391 27.40 1.31 -3.12
N LEU A 392 28.58 0.90 -3.60
CA LEU A 392 29.52 0.12 -2.78
C LEU A 392 30.10 0.94 -1.62
N GLN A 393 30.37 2.23 -1.82
CA GLN A 393 30.81 3.13 -0.76
C GLN A 393 29.72 3.34 0.30
N HIS A 394 28.48 3.54 -0.14
CA HIS A 394 27.32 3.72 0.72
C HIS A 394 26.98 2.45 1.50
N GLU A 395 27.06 1.29 0.85
CA GLU A 395 26.93 -0.02 1.48
C GLU A 395 27.93 -0.15 2.64
N LYS A 396 29.22 0.08 2.37
CA LYS A 396 30.26 0.05 3.39
C LYS A 396 29.95 0.98 4.56
N GLN A 397 29.56 2.23 4.29
CA GLN A 397 29.21 3.20 5.33
C GLN A 397 28.09 2.70 6.25
N VAL A 398 27.01 2.14 5.68
CA VAL A 398 25.86 1.64 6.46
C VAL A 398 26.26 0.41 7.30
N TYR A 399 27.06 -0.52 6.76
CA TYR A 399 27.56 -1.66 7.54
C TYR A 399 28.54 -1.23 8.63
N ASP A 400 29.41 -0.25 8.39
CA ASP A 400 30.33 0.30 9.38
C ASP A 400 29.57 0.98 10.55
N ILE A 401 28.44 1.64 10.26
CA ILE A 401 27.53 2.15 11.30
C ILE A 401 26.90 0.97 12.06
N ALA A 402 26.36 -0.01 11.35
CA ALA A 402 25.69 -1.16 11.97
C ALA A 402 26.59 -1.94 12.92
N ALA A 403 27.87 -2.10 12.58
CA ALA A 403 28.86 -2.76 13.42
C ALA A 403 29.00 -2.09 14.81
N LYS A 404 28.84 -0.77 14.91
CA LYS A 404 28.89 -0.02 16.18
C LYS A 404 27.73 -0.36 17.13
N PHE A 405 26.63 -0.88 16.60
CA PHE A 405 25.45 -1.33 17.35
C PHE A 405 25.39 -2.87 17.44
N GLY A 406 26.53 -3.55 17.25
CA GLY A 406 26.61 -5.01 17.27
C GLY A 406 25.98 -5.69 16.06
N GLY A 407 25.67 -4.95 14.99
CA GLY A 407 25.13 -5.50 13.75
C GLY A 407 26.15 -6.38 13.01
N LEU A 408 25.70 -7.52 12.51
CA LEU A 408 26.49 -8.44 11.70
C LEU A 408 25.88 -8.61 10.31
N ALA A 409 26.71 -8.54 9.27
CA ALA A 409 26.25 -8.77 7.90
C ALA A 409 25.68 -10.20 7.76
N ALA A 410 24.44 -10.30 7.27
CA ALA A 410 23.71 -11.56 7.15
C ALA A 410 23.49 -12.01 5.71
N GLY A 411 24.10 -11.32 4.74
CA GLY A 411 24.16 -11.70 3.33
C GLY A 411 23.06 -11.11 2.47
N GLU A 412 23.31 -11.10 1.16
CA GLU A 412 22.45 -10.51 0.14
C GLU A 412 21.12 -11.27 -0.03
N ASP A 413 21.17 -12.60 -0.03
CA ASP A 413 20.00 -13.46 -0.27
C ASP A 413 18.86 -13.24 0.72
N ASN A 414 19.18 -12.92 1.98
CA ASN A 414 18.18 -12.60 3.01
C ASN A 414 17.53 -11.25 2.74
N GLY A 415 18.32 -10.26 2.33
CA GLY A 415 17.83 -8.96 1.88
C GLY A 415 16.85 -9.12 0.71
N GLN A 416 17.32 -9.75 -0.36
CA GLN A 416 16.54 -9.96 -1.58
C GLN A 416 15.22 -10.70 -1.32
N ARG A 417 15.25 -11.79 -0.54
CA ARG A 417 14.02 -12.52 -0.15
C ARG A 417 13.07 -11.64 0.64
N GLY A 418 13.55 -10.89 1.63
CA GLY A 418 12.71 -9.99 2.42
C GLY A 418 11.95 -8.97 1.54
N TYR A 419 12.59 -8.44 0.50
CA TYR A 419 11.92 -7.58 -0.47
C TYR A 419 10.89 -8.34 -1.31
N MET A 420 11.24 -9.52 -1.86
CA MET A 420 10.30 -10.35 -2.62
C MET A 420 9.03 -10.70 -1.85
N LEU A 421 9.17 -11.02 -0.56
CA LEU A 421 8.06 -11.45 0.28
C LEU A 421 6.98 -10.37 0.43
N THR A 422 7.35 -9.09 0.29
CA THR A 422 6.43 -7.95 0.43
C THR A 422 5.17 -8.07 -0.44
N PHE A 423 5.24 -8.72 -1.60
CA PHE A 423 4.09 -8.85 -2.51
C PHE A 423 3.27 -10.11 -2.36
N VAL A 424 3.83 -11.14 -1.73
CA VAL A 424 3.10 -12.39 -1.52
C VAL A 424 2.41 -12.39 -0.16
N ILE A 425 2.84 -11.56 0.81
CA ILE A 425 2.24 -11.52 2.16
C ILE A 425 0.73 -11.26 2.11
N ALA A 426 0.24 -10.37 1.22
CA ALA A 426 -1.19 -10.10 1.11
C ALA A 426 -2.02 -11.35 0.71
N TYR A 427 -1.43 -12.29 -0.04
CA TYR A 427 -2.07 -13.56 -0.38
C TYR A 427 -2.17 -14.54 0.80
N LEU A 428 -1.38 -14.35 1.87
CA LEU A 428 -1.47 -15.19 3.07
C LEU A 428 -2.71 -14.87 3.91
N ARG A 429 -3.31 -13.70 3.73
CA ARG A 429 -4.59 -13.37 4.37
C ARG A 429 -5.68 -14.34 3.93
N ASP A 430 -5.80 -14.56 2.61
CA ASP A 430 -6.77 -15.51 2.05
C ASP A 430 -6.54 -16.93 2.58
N LEU A 431 -5.28 -17.36 2.67
CA LEU A 431 -4.90 -18.65 3.26
C LEU A 431 -5.31 -18.72 4.73
N GLY A 432 -5.00 -17.68 5.52
CA GLY A 432 -5.37 -17.64 6.93
C GLY A 432 -6.87 -17.83 7.13
N MET A 433 -7.68 -17.11 6.37
CA MET A 433 -9.14 -17.18 6.45
C MET A 433 -9.69 -18.56 6.07
N ASP A 434 -9.05 -19.29 5.15
CA ASP A 434 -9.43 -20.67 4.82
C ASP A 434 -9.28 -21.63 6.03
N TYR A 435 -8.57 -21.21 7.09
CA TYR A 435 -8.29 -21.98 8.30
C TYR A 435 -8.60 -21.20 9.60
N TYR A 436 -9.62 -20.33 9.58
CA TYR A 436 -10.10 -19.57 10.75
C TYR A 436 -9.08 -18.60 11.38
N VAL A 437 -8.04 -18.23 10.63
CA VAL A 437 -7.08 -17.20 11.05
C VAL A 437 -7.42 -15.90 10.34
N ILE A 438 -7.80 -14.89 11.12
CA ILE A 438 -8.00 -13.52 10.64
C ILE A 438 -6.86 -12.62 11.13
N GLY A 439 -6.53 -11.61 10.34
CA GLY A 439 -5.47 -10.67 10.68
C GLY A 439 -5.48 -9.48 9.75
N GLU A 440 -4.89 -8.38 10.21
CA GLU A 440 -4.80 -7.14 9.48
C GLU A 440 -3.47 -6.44 9.79
N SER A 441 -2.94 -5.69 8.82
CA SER A 441 -1.83 -4.77 9.06
C SER A 441 -2.36 -3.37 9.39
N PHE A 442 -1.65 -2.66 10.26
CA PHE A 442 -1.85 -1.24 10.50
C PHE A 442 -0.49 -0.56 10.71
N GLU A 443 -0.48 0.76 10.62
CA GLU A 443 0.76 1.54 10.65
C GLU A 443 0.61 2.87 11.39
N THR A 444 1.75 3.43 11.78
CA THR A 444 1.82 4.75 12.40
C THR A 444 3.21 5.37 12.20
N SER A 445 3.32 6.67 12.42
CA SER A 445 4.59 7.39 12.50
C SER A 445 4.79 7.94 13.90
N VAL A 446 6.00 7.81 14.45
CA VAL A 446 6.28 8.17 15.84
C VAL A 446 7.67 8.81 15.99
N PRO A 447 7.85 9.78 16.90
CA PRO A 447 9.17 10.29 17.26
C PRO A 447 10.13 9.18 17.72
N TRP A 448 11.42 9.35 17.44
CA TRP A 448 12.46 8.35 17.69
C TRP A 448 12.55 7.87 19.14
N ASP A 449 12.36 8.77 20.11
CA ASP A 449 12.40 8.50 21.54
C ASP A 449 11.21 7.67 22.05
N ARG A 450 10.17 7.51 21.22
CA ARG A 450 8.93 6.81 21.58
C ARG A 450 8.76 5.47 20.84
N VAL A 451 9.63 5.16 19.87
CA VAL A 451 9.53 3.95 19.03
C VAL A 451 9.44 2.66 19.85
N LEU A 452 10.37 2.46 20.78
CA LEU A 452 10.49 1.21 21.54
C LEU A 452 9.29 1.00 22.46
N ASP A 453 8.88 2.06 23.17
CA ASP A 453 7.72 2.02 24.05
C ASP A 453 6.43 1.81 23.27
N LEU A 454 6.25 2.48 22.13
CA LEU A 454 5.08 2.28 21.29
C LEU A 454 5.01 0.84 20.79
N CYS A 455 6.09 0.30 20.21
CA CYS A 455 6.12 -1.06 19.70
C CYS A 455 5.81 -2.09 20.81
N ARG A 456 6.43 -1.96 21.99
CA ARG A 456 6.18 -2.88 23.11
C ARG A 456 4.73 -2.77 23.61
N ASN A 457 4.29 -1.55 23.94
CA ASN A 457 2.99 -1.33 24.57
C ASN A 457 1.82 -1.67 23.63
N VAL A 458 1.96 -1.43 22.32
CA VAL A 458 0.94 -1.81 21.32
C VAL A 458 0.82 -3.33 21.23
N LYS A 459 1.93 -4.06 21.19
CA LYS A 459 1.89 -5.53 21.16
C LYS A 459 1.27 -6.12 22.42
N GLU A 460 1.69 -5.62 23.58
CA GLU A 460 1.13 -6.04 24.87
C GLU A 460 -0.37 -5.72 24.96
N ARG A 461 -0.80 -4.57 24.41
CA ARG A 461 -2.22 -4.20 24.33
C ARG A 461 -3.01 -5.20 23.49
N ILE A 462 -2.52 -5.55 22.30
CA ILE A 462 -3.18 -6.52 21.41
C ILE A 462 -3.35 -7.87 22.11
N VAL A 463 -2.26 -8.39 22.69
CA VAL A 463 -2.28 -9.68 23.41
C VAL A 463 -3.28 -9.64 24.58
N ARG A 464 -3.26 -8.56 25.38
CA ARG A 464 -4.17 -8.40 26.52
C ARG A 464 -5.64 -8.33 26.08
N GLU A 465 -5.97 -7.51 25.09
CA GLU A 465 -7.34 -7.37 24.57
C GLU A 465 -7.87 -8.67 23.98
N CYS A 466 -7.05 -9.40 23.22
CA CYS A 466 -7.42 -10.71 22.69
C CYS A 466 -7.72 -11.70 23.83
N LYS A 467 -6.88 -11.73 24.87
CA LYS A 467 -7.11 -12.59 26.04
C LYS A 467 -8.40 -12.24 26.78
N GLU A 468 -8.65 -10.95 27.03
CA GLU A 468 -9.86 -10.45 27.69
C GLU A 468 -11.14 -10.78 26.90
N ARG A 469 -11.05 -10.86 25.58
CA ARG A 469 -12.16 -11.24 24.67
C ARG A 469 -12.28 -12.74 24.45
N GLY A 470 -11.50 -13.56 25.15
CA GLY A 470 -11.60 -15.03 25.07
C GLY A 470 -10.93 -15.66 23.85
N VAL A 471 -10.01 -14.97 23.18
CA VAL A 471 -9.19 -15.57 22.12
C VAL A 471 -8.30 -16.65 22.75
N GLN A 472 -8.39 -17.88 22.24
CA GLN A 472 -7.81 -19.07 22.87
C GLN A 472 -6.28 -19.14 22.76
N PHE A 473 -5.73 -18.62 21.68
CA PHE A 473 -4.29 -18.60 21.40
C PHE A 473 -3.75 -17.18 21.46
N PRO A 474 -2.50 -16.96 21.92
CA PRO A 474 -1.85 -15.65 21.81
C PRO A 474 -1.87 -15.17 20.35
N PRO A 475 -2.34 -13.95 20.06
CA PRO A 475 -2.36 -13.43 18.71
C PRO A 475 -0.94 -13.19 18.20
N LEU A 476 -0.69 -13.41 16.90
CA LEU A 476 0.52 -12.92 16.26
C LEU A 476 0.52 -11.39 16.30
N SER A 477 1.48 -10.81 17.01
CA SER A 477 1.57 -9.36 17.22
C SER A 477 3.00 -8.86 16.98
N THR A 478 3.34 -8.74 15.71
CA THR A 478 4.66 -8.36 15.22
C THR A 478 4.71 -6.91 14.73
N CYS A 479 5.89 -6.31 14.67
CA CYS A 479 6.13 -5.01 14.08
C CYS A 479 7.42 -4.98 13.25
N ARG A 480 7.45 -4.06 12.28
CA ARG A 480 8.69 -3.68 11.61
C ARG A 480 8.76 -2.17 11.45
N TYR A 481 9.98 -1.66 11.47
CA TYR A 481 10.27 -0.31 11.07
C TYR A 481 10.45 -0.26 9.55
N THR A 482 9.68 0.57 8.86
CA THR A 482 9.63 0.60 7.39
C THR A 482 10.30 1.82 6.76
N HIS A 483 10.40 2.95 7.48
CA HIS A 483 10.92 4.22 6.94
C HIS A 483 11.63 5.05 7.99
N THR A 484 12.81 5.58 7.64
CA THR A 484 13.54 6.51 8.51
C THR A 484 13.24 7.96 8.12
N HIS A 485 12.97 8.81 9.10
CA HIS A 485 12.82 10.25 8.91
C HIS A 485 13.67 11.02 9.91
N THR A 486 14.23 12.14 9.48
CA THR A 486 14.70 13.16 10.42
C THR A 486 13.53 14.07 10.73
N HIS A 487 13.13 14.19 11.99
CA HIS A 487 12.16 15.22 12.39
C HIS A 487 12.85 16.58 12.22
N THR A 488 12.76 17.13 11.02
CA THR A 488 13.09 18.52 10.70
C THR A 488 11.88 19.23 10.12
N HIS A 489 10.67 18.83 10.52
CA HIS A 489 9.63 19.83 10.67
C HIS A 489 9.88 20.53 12.00
N ARG A 490 10.65 21.64 11.95
CA ARG A 490 10.23 22.78 12.76
C ARG A 490 8.79 23.00 12.31
N HIS A 491 7.84 22.68 13.19
CA HIS A 491 6.62 23.46 13.18
C HIS A 491 7.11 24.89 13.35
N THR A 492 7.17 25.65 12.26
CA THR A 492 6.89 27.07 12.36
C THR A 492 5.42 27.14 12.76
N HIS A 493 5.13 26.81 14.03
CA HIS A 493 4.33 27.74 14.78
C HIS A 493 5.10 29.05 14.63
N THR A 494 4.62 29.91 13.73
CA THR A 494 4.66 31.32 14.07
C THR A 494 4.20 31.35 15.52
N ASP A 495 5.13 31.66 16.43
CA ASP A 495 4.78 32.22 17.71
C ASP A 495 3.74 33.28 17.39
N THR A 496 2.47 32.97 17.63
CA THR A 496 1.52 34.00 17.95
C THR A 496 2.01 34.52 19.28
N ASP A 497 2.97 35.43 19.17
CA ASP A 497 3.24 36.49 20.12
C ASP A 497 1.91 36.79 20.80
N THR A 498 1.86 36.54 22.10
CA THR A 498 0.82 36.98 22.99
C THR A 498 0.86 38.51 23.05
N ARG A 499 0.52 39.16 21.94
CA ARG A 499 0.18 40.57 21.92
C ARG A 499 -1.21 40.69 22.49
N THR A 500 -1.24 40.97 23.78
CA THR A 500 -2.37 41.59 24.46
C THR A 500 -2.86 42.78 23.63
N TYR A 501 -3.94 42.60 22.89
CA TYR A 501 -4.65 43.69 22.24
C TYR A 501 -5.09 44.69 23.31
N THR A 502 -4.75 45.96 23.10
CA THR A 502 -5.23 47.05 23.96
C THR A 502 -6.75 47.20 23.82
N PRO A 503 -7.48 47.67 24.85
CA PRO A 503 -8.94 47.80 24.82
C PRO A 503 -9.47 48.61 23.62
N SER A 504 -8.70 49.57 23.12
CA SER A 504 -9.03 50.37 21.93
C SER A 504 -9.04 49.57 20.62
N GLN A 505 -8.26 48.50 20.52
CA GLN A 505 -8.20 47.65 19.32
C GLN A 505 -9.38 46.68 19.21
N ARG A 506 -10.05 46.34 20.34
CA ARG A 506 -11.28 45.52 20.34
C ARG A 506 -12.50 46.30 19.84
N GLN A 507 -12.61 47.60 20.16
CA GLN A 507 -13.75 48.43 19.73
C GLN A 507 -13.82 48.68 18.21
N ALA A 508 -12.73 48.48 17.46
CA ALA A 508 -12.71 48.66 16.01
C ALA A 508 -13.24 47.43 15.23
N LEU A 509 -13.26 46.24 15.85
CA LEU A 509 -13.73 44.99 15.23
C LEU A 509 -15.25 44.79 15.37
N ASP A 510 -15.87 45.32 16.42
CA ASP A 510 -17.32 45.20 16.67
C ASP A 510 -18.19 46.16 15.83
N ARG A 511 -17.60 47.11 15.09
CA ARG A 511 -18.35 48.12 14.30
C ARG A 511 -18.57 47.76 12.83
N LYS A 512 -18.22 46.56 12.35
CA LYS A 512 -18.34 46.17 10.93
C LYS A 512 -19.35 45.08 10.59
N HIS A 513 -20.23 44.67 11.51
CA HIS A 513 -21.32 43.73 11.20
C HIS A 513 -22.68 44.20 11.71
N VAL A 514 -23.26 45.21 11.08
CA VAL A 514 -24.73 45.44 11.09
C VAL A 514 -25.15 46.08 9.77
N ASN A 515 -25.79 45.32 8.89
CA ASN A 515 -26.98 45.71 8.11
C ASN A 515 -27.33 44.64 7.07
N VAL A 516 -28.24 43.75 7.42
CA VAL A 516 -29.03 42.95 6.48
C VAL A 516 -30.46 43.50 6.54
N PRO A 517 -31.00 44.11 5.48
CA PRO A 517 -32.39 44.52 5.48
C PRO A 517 -33.30 43.31 5.20
N LYS A 518 -34.14 42.97 6.18
CA LYS A 518 -35.34 42.16 6.01
C LYS A 518 -36.30 42.86 5.05
N LYS A 519 -36.83 42.14 4.06
CA LYS A 519 -38.27 42.17 3.69
C LYS A 519 -38.58 41.12 2.61
N ILE A 520 -39.59 40.31 2.91
CA ILE A 520 -40.43 39.54 2.00
C ILE A 520 -41.87 39.98 2.33
N PRO A 521 -42.76 40.08 1.34
CA PRO A 521 -44.04 39.38 1.39
C PRO A 521 -44.06 38.17 0.46
#